data_AF-A0AA42RC41-F1
#
_entry.id   AF-A0AA42RC41-F1
#
_cell.length_a   1.000
_cell.length_b   1.000
_cell.length_c   1.000
_cell.angle_alpha   90.00
_cell.angle_beta   90.00
_cell.angle_gamma   90.00
#
_symmetry.space_group_name_H-M   'P 1'
#
loop_
_entity.id
_entity.type
_entity.pdbx_description
1 polymer ?
#
loop_
_entity_poly.entity_id
_entity_poly.type
_entity_poly.pdbx_seq_one_letter_code
_entity_poly.pdbx_strand_id
1 'polypeptide(L)'
;MHYNTHHSQSSNSFRQAPTNGSAHDVYDEYASFAAGDSVQHPVPASHGQRHFVATKSPTQNRPQSQRPATQRDVAPQHTGRESGAPEADSRTQTSKYHRFFSLNVYGSKAALNFVPDQTKDGFNTVSLEAADMLNPAARTYKWDQKTRLQFTRAEYLEVVAVLLGIGANPACKFGNHGVKGGAKKGFEMKHQGNSVFVSVSETGKNIKAVPIPLMEAIQIGHMMMSVYLDNYPGLTTDSVITSLNLAMRRRDSSSTLQNQKS
;
A
#
# COMPACT_ATOMS: atom_id res chain seq x y z
N MET A 1 33.15 -66.81 -12.47
CA MET A 1 34.00 -65.97 -13.34
C MET A 1 33.08 -65.12 -14.22
N HIS A 2 33.19 -63.80 -14.05
CA HIS A 2 32.72 -62.70 -14.91
C HIS A 2 31.29 -62.72 -15.48
N TYR A 3 30.36 -62.07 -14.75
CA TYR A 3 29.17 -61.46 -15.33
C TYR A 3 29.57 -60.17 -16.05
N ASN A 4 29.28 -60.08 -17.36
CA ASN A 4 29.52 -58.88 -18.17
C ASN A 4 28.17 -58.18 -18.40
N THR A 5 27.97 -57.05 -17.73
CA THR A 5 26.75 -56.24 -17.82
C THR A 5 26.89 -55.23 -18.95
N HIS A 6 26.03 -55.35 -19.97
CA HIS A 6 25.87 -54.32 -21.00
C HIS A 6 25.25 -53.05 -20.39
N HIS A 7 26.02 -51.96 -20.35
CA HIS A 7 25.51 -50.61 -20.10
C HIS A 7 25.17 -49.95 -21.45
N SER A 8 23.87 -49.74 -21.67
CA SER A 8 23.33 -48.93 -22.75
C SER A 8 23.53 -47.45 -22.43
N GLN A 9 24.36 -46.78 -23.24
CA GLN A 9 24.48 -45.33 -23.28
C GLN A 9 23.16 -44.70 -23.74
N SER A 10 22.68 -43.70 -23.01
CA SER A 10 21.74 -42.70 -23.55
C SER A 10 22.27 -41.32 -23.19
N SER A 11 22.94 -40.72 -24.16
CA SER A 11 23.47 -39.37 -24.19
C SER A 11 22.31 -38.39 -24.41
N ASN A 12 21.87 -37.70 -23.36
CA ASN A 12 21.02 -36.52 -23.52
C ASN A 12 21.91 -35.27 -23.52
N SER A 13 22.14 -34.76 -24.72
CA SER A 13 22.85 -33.52 -25.02
C SER A 13 22.20 -32.31 -24.35
N PHE A 14 22.92 -31.74 -23.39
CA PHE A 14 22.63 -30.45 -22.76
C PHE A 14 22.77 -29.34 -23.81
N ARG A 15 21.64 -28.78 -24.28
CA ARG A 15 21.65 -27.58 -25.11
C ARG A 15 22.10 -26.40 -24.25
N GLN A 16 23.21 -25.79 -24.66
CA GLN A 16 23.72 -24.53 -24.15
C GLN A 16 22.66 -23.42 -24.33
N ALA A 17 22.45 -22.62 -23.28
CA ALA A 17 21.66 -21.40 -23.36
C ALA A 17 22.45 -20.32 -24.12
N PRO A 18 21.81 -19.54 -25.02
CA PRO A 18 22.47 -18.41 -25.64
C PRO A 18 22.70 -17.30 -24.60
N THR A 19 23.93 -16.84 -24.52
CA THR A 19 24.31 -15.60 -23.86
C THR A 19 23.97 -14.41 -24.77
N ASN A 20 23.63 -13.28 -24.14
CA ASN A 20 23.35 -11.95 -24.69
C ASN A 20 21.86 -11.63 -24.96
N GLY A 21 21.23 -11.00 -23.97
CA GLY A 21 20.00 -10.22 -24.10
C GLY A 21 19.98 -9.16 -22.98
N SER A 22 19.87 -7.89 -23.35
CA SER A 22 19.92 -6.74 -22.44
C SER A 22 18.73 -6.74 -21.49
N ALA A 23 18.94 -6.36 -20.22
CA ALA A 23 17.91 -6.33 -19.17
C ALA A 23 16.83 -5.23 -19.34
N HIS A 24 16.71 -4.66 -20.54
CA HIS A 24 15.73 -3.63 -20.88
C HIS A 24 14.45 -4.16 -21.56
N ASP A 25 14.45 -5.40 -22.06
CA ASP A 25 13.36 -5.89 -22.93
C ASP A 25 12.26 -6.70 -22.20
N VAL A 26 12.36 -6.87 -20.87
CA VAL A 26 11.37 -7.63 -20.06
C VAL A 26 10.31 -6.73 -19.41
N TYR A 27 10.49 -5.40 -19.45
CA TYR A 27 9.55 -4.44 -18.86
C TYR A 27 8.47 -3.91 -19.82
N ASP A 28 8.62 -4.12 -21.13
CA ASP A 28 7.69 -3.58 -22.14
C ASP A 28 6.48 -4.48 -22.46
N GLU A 29 6.47 -5.75 -22.02
CA GLU A 29 5.37 -6.68 -22.30
C GLU A 29 4.13 -6.48 -21.38
N TYR A 30 4.26 -5.70 -20.30
CA TYR A 30 3.12 -5.30 -19.45
C TYR A 30 2.56 -3.91 -19.78
N ALA A 31 3.22 -3.14 -20.67
CA ALA A 31 2.82 -1.78 -21.04
C ALA A 31 1.97 -1.71 -22.32
N SER A 32 1.82 -2.82 -23.07
CA SER A 32 1.22 -2.83 -24.41
C SER A 32 -0.27 -3.18 -24.48
N PHE A 33 -0.99 -3.22 -23.34
CA PHE A 33 -2.46 -3.27 -23.30
C PHE A 33 -3.13 -1.91 -23.03
N ALA A 34 -2.36 -0.82 -23.07
CA ALA A 34 -2.86 0.53 -22.79
C ALA A 34 -2.50 1.53 -23.90
N ALA A 35 -2.87 1.27 -25.16
CA ALA A 35 -2.95 2.30 -26.20
C ALA A 35 -3.90 1.89 -27.34
N GLY A 36 -4.93 2.71 -27.58
CA GLY A 36 -5.95 2.60 -28.64
C GLY A 36 -7.29 2.09 -28.08
N ASP A 37 -8.41 2.81 -28.06
CA ASP A 37 -8.84 4.00 -28.77
C ASP A 37 -9.78 4.83 -27.86
N SER A 38 -9.72 6.14 -28.00
CA SER A 38 -10.53 7.11 -27.25
C SER A 38 -12.01 7.06 -27.62
N VAL A 39 -12.88 6.71 -26.67
CA VAL A 39 -14.31 7.04 -26.73
C VAL A 39 -14.69 7.83 -25.47
N GLN A 40 -14.97 9.10 -25.65
CA GLN A 40 -15.55 9.98 -24.65
C GLN A 40 -16.94 9.49 -24.25
N HIS A 41 -17.20 9.28 -22.96
CA HIS A 41 -18.56 9.27 -22.44
C HIS A 41 -18.69 10.10 -21.15
N PRO A 42 -19.82 10.82 -20.99
CA PRO A 42 -19.90 12.01 -20.13
C PRO A 42 -20.30 11.70 -18.68
N VAL A 43 -19.96 12.65 -17.81
CA VAL A 43 -20.34 12.73 -16.38
C VAL A 43 -21.84 13.04 -16.26
N PRO A 44 -22.63 12.37 -15.39
CA PRO A 44 -24.04 12.69 -15.23
C PRO A 44 -24.23 13.94 -14.36
N ALA A 45 -24.87 14.95 -14.95
CA ALA A 45 -25.42 16.08 -14.23
C ALA A 45 -26.75 15.68 -13.57
N SER A 46 -26.83 15.84 -12.25
CA SER A 46 -28.11 16.02 -11.57
C SER A 46 -28.73 17.34 -12.06
N HIS A 47 -30.05 17.35 -12.31
CA HIS A 47 -31.01 18.46 -12.15
C HIS A 47 -32.33 18.04 -12.81
N GLY A 48 -33.21 17.36 -12.06
CA GLY A 48 -34.58 17.09 -12.47
C GLY A 48 -35.48 18.27 -12.11
N GLN A 49 -35.77 19.12 -13.09
CA GLN A 49 -36.69 20.25 -12.97
C GLN A 49 -38.10 19.80 -13.36
N ARG A 50 -39.08 20.12 -12.51
CA ARG A 50 -40.50 19.75 -12.64
C ARG A 50 -41.21 20.60 -13.69
N HIS A 51 -42.08 19.95 -14.47
CA HIS A 51 -43.02 20.58 -15.40
C HIS A 51 -44.09 21.40 -14.66
N PHE A 52 -44.37 22.62 -15.14
CA PHE A 52 -45.61 23.34 -14.87
C PHE A 52 -46.23 23.81 -16.20
N VAL A 53 -47.54 23.61 -16.30
CA VAL A 53 -48.42 23.91 -17.44
C VAL A 53 -48.83 25.38 -17.40
N ALA A 54 -48.84 26.04 -18.57
CA ALA A 54 -49.29 27.41 -18.74
C ALA A 54 -50.80 27.49 -19.02
N THR A 55 -51.51 28.39 -18.33
CA THR A 55 -52.85 28.86 -18.70
C THR A 55 -52.94 30.39 -18.60
N LYS A 56 -53.83 30.94 -19.44
CA LYS A 56 -53.94 32.35 -19.88
C LYS A 56 -54.51 33.31 -18.82
N SER A 57 -54.18 34.60 -18.95
CA SER A 57 -54.68 35.77 -18.19
C SER A 57 -56.16 36.11 -18.49
N PRO A 58 -56.87 36.96 -17.68
CA PRO A 58 -56.75 38.43 -17.84
C PRO A 58 -56.98 39.34 -16.58
N THR A 59 -56.43 40.57 -16.65
CA THR A 59 -56.83 41.91 -16.11
C THR A 59 -57.44 42.14 -14.71
N GLN A 60 -56.92 43.13 -13.93
CA GLN A 60 -57.49 44.51 -13.78
C GLN A 60 -57.10 45.28 -12.46
N ASN A 61 -56.79 46.59 -12.63
CA ASN A 61 -56.84 47.76 -11.71
C ASN A 61 -55.73 48.16 -10.69
N ARG A 62 -55.24 49.41 -10.89
CA ARG A 62 -54.45 50.35 -10.04
C ARG A 62 -55.41 51.19 -9.13
N PRO A 63 -55.00 52.05 -8.14
CA PRO A 63 -53.94 53.08 -8.27
C PRO A 63 -53.09 53.51 -7.01
N GLN A 64 -51.94 54.14 -7.32
CA GLN A 64 -51.19 55.24 -6.65
C GLN A 64 -50.89 55.19 -5.13
N SER A 65 -49.63 55.42 -4.70
CA SER A 65 -49.12 56.81 -4.55
C SER A 65 -47.60 56.94 -4.37
N GLN A 66 -47.05 57.95 -5.08
CA GLN A 66 -45.99 58.91 -4.73
C GLN A 66 -44.49 58.50 -4.61
N ARG A 67 -43.68 59.26 -5.37
CA ARG A 67 -42.21 59.42 -5.49
C ARG A 67 -41.74 60.56 -4.53
N PRO A 68 -40.44 60.96 -4.35
CA PRO A 68 -39.25 60.77 -5.22
C PRO A 68 -37.84 60.61 -4.56
N ALA A 69 -36.84 60.42 -5.43
CA ALA A 69 -35.46 60.98 -5.44
C ALA A 69 -34.30 60.41 -4.56
N THR A 70 -33.44 59.63 -5.25
CA THR A 70 -31.97 59.73 -5.44
C THR A 70 -30.94 59.72 -4.27
N GLN A 71 -29.90 58.90 -4.55
CA GLN A 71 -28.48 58.93 -4.13
C GLN A 71 -28.07 58.28 -2.80
N ARG A 72 -27.40 57.12 -2.90
CA ARG A 72 -25.91 57.03 -2.84
C ARG A 72 -25.43 55.61 -3.16
N ASP A 73 -24.43 55.53 -4.01
CA ASP A 73 -23.66 54.35 -4.36
C ASP A 73 -22.98 53.72 -3.13
N VAL A 74 -23.19 52.43 -2.91
CA VAL A 74 -22.30 51.59 -2.10
C VAL A 74 -22.20 50.24 -2.80
N ALA A 75 -21.02 49.96 -3.36
CA ALA A 75 -20.68 48.69 -3.97
C ALA A 75 -20.68 47.55 -2.92
N PRO A 76 -21.27 46.37 -3.20
CA PRO A 76 -21.12 45.22 -2.32
C PRO A 76 -19.73 44.60 -2.47
N GLN A 77 -19.04 44.51 -1.35
CA GLN A 77 -17.75 43.87 -1.17
C GLN A 77 -17.87 42.37 -1.48
N HIS A 78 -17.18 41.92 -2.54
CA HIS A 78 -17.08 40.50 -2.90
C HIS A 78 -16.43 39.71 -1.76
N THR A 79 -17.23 38.92 -1.07
CA THR A 79 -16.77 37.81 -0.22
C THR A 79 -16.18 36.73 -1.12
N GLY A 80 -14.86 36.76 -1.28
CA GLY A 80 -14.09 35.66 -1.86
C GLY A 80 -14.16 34.45 -0.95
N ARG A 81 -15.03 33.49 -1.30
CA ARG A 81 -14.95 32.10 -0.84
C ARG A 81 -13.63 31.53 -1.36
N GLU A 82 -12.64 31.40 -0.49
CA GLU A 82 -11.56 30.45 -0.72
C GLU A 82 -12.16 29.04 -0.60
N SER A 83 -12.49 28.47 -1.76
CA SER A 83 -12.71 27.05 -1.90
C SER A 83 -11.43 26.33 -1.49
N GLY A 84 -11.43 25.79 -0.27
CA GLY A 84 -10.37 24.90 0.21
C GLY A 84 -10.21 23.74 -0.76
N ALA A 85 -9.12 23.77 -1.52
CA ALA A 85 -8.62 22.61 -2.23
C ALA A 85 -8.37 21.49 -1.20
N PRO A 86 -8.62 20.20 -1.55
CA PRO A 86 -8.28 19.11 -0.66
C PRO A 86 -6.79 19.19 -0.35
N GLU A 87 -6.48 19.28 0.94
CA GLU A 87 -5.15 19.34 1.52
C GLU A 87 -4.32 18.21 0.92
N ALA A 88 -3.44 18.57 -0.02
CA ALA A 88 -2.51 17.63 -0.60
C ALA A 88 -1.60 17.16 0.53
N ASP A 89 -1.70 15.88 0.87
CA ASP A 89 -0.80 15.17 1.77
C ASP A 89 0.65 15.52 1.40
N SER A 90 1.26 16.46 2.13
CA SER A 90 2.69 16.75 2.05
C SER A 90 3.45 15.61 2.74
N ARG A 91 3.40 14.43 2.11
CA ARG A 91 4.20 13.26 2.51
C ARG A 91 5.38 13.18 1.57
N THR A 92 6.57 13.33 2.11
CA THR A 92 7.84 13.22 1.39
C THR A 92 8.06 11.76 1.02
N GLN A 93 7.58 11.34 -0.15
CA GLN A 93 7.87 10.03 -0.72
C GLN A 93 9.31 10.02 -1.21
N THR A 94 10.03 8.92 -1.02
CA THR A 94 11.42 8.84 -1.48
C THR A 94 11.46 8.98 -3.00
N SER A 95 12.40 9.77 -3.54
CA SER A 95 12.45 10.14 -4.97
C SER A 95 12.59 8.97 -5.95
N LYS A 96 12.88 7.78 -5.43
CA LYS A 96 13.04 6.52 -6.15
C LYS A 96 11.72 5.90 -6.59
N TYR A 97 10.64 6.13 -5.85
CA TYR A 97 9.32 5.56 -6.16
C TYR A 97 8.41 6.64 -6.75
N HIS A 98 7.65 6.29 -7.78
CA HIS A 98 6.64 7.18 -8.33
C HIS A 98 5.65 7.62 -7.25
N ARG A 99 5.11 8.83 -7.42
CA ARG A 99 4.06 9.35 -6.57
C ARG A 99 2.92 8.32 -6.51
N PHE A 100 2.52 7.94 -5.29
CA PHE A 100 1.48 6.93 -5.01
C PHE A 100 1.86 5.46 -5.27
N PHE A 101 3.14 5.14 -5.48
CA PHE A 101 3.57 3.74 -5.52
C PHE A 101 3.23 3.03 -4.21
N SER A 102 2.67 1.82 -4.33
CA SER A 102 2.41 0.94 -3.20
C SER A 102 2.21 -0.51 -3.66
N LEU A 103 2.33 -1.45 -2.72
CA LEU A 103 2.04 -2.86 -2.94
C LEU A 103 0.81 -3.28 -2.14
N ASN A 104 -0.24 -3.72 -2.83
CA ASN A 104 -1.52 -4.08 -2.23
C ASN A 104 -1.68 -5.60 -2.14
N VAL A 105 -2.26 -6.08 -1.05
CA VAL A 105 -2.63 -7.49 -0.85
C VAL A 105 -4.09 -7.56 -0.43
N TYR A 106 -4.89 -8.31 -1.20
CA TYR A 106 -6.34 -8.38 -1.02
C TYR A 106 -6.76 -9.70 -0.39
N GLY A 107 -7.23 -9.67 0.85
CA GLY A 107 -7.83 -10.80 1.54
C GLY A 107 -9.37 -10.79 1.48
N SER A 108 -9.98 -11.85 2.01
CA SER A 108 -11.44 -12.03 2.01
C SER A 108 -12.17 -11.11 3.00
N LYS A 109 -11.51 -10.69 4.08
CA LYS A 109 -12.09 -9.83 5.14
C LYS A 109 -11.43 -8.47 5.27
N ALA A 110 -10.21 -8.33 4.77
CA ALA A 110 -9.42 -7.12 4.86
C ALA A 110 -8.41 -7.06 3.70
N ALA A 111 -7.85 -5.88 3.46
CA ALA A 111 -6.73 -5.67 2.55
C ALA A 111 -5.59 -4.98 3.28
N LEU A 112 -4.38 -5.22 2.79
CA LEU A 112 -3.16 -4.55 3.21
C LEU A 112 -2.60 -3.71 2.08
N ASN A 113 -1.94 -2.62 2.42
CA ASN A 113 -1.21 -1.78 1.49
C ASN A 113 0.13 -1.34 2.11
N PHE A 114 1.22 -1.58 1.40
CA PHE A 114 2.58 -1.22 1.81
C PHE A 114 3.06 -0.02 1.00
N VAL A 115 3.34 1.09 1.68
CA VAL A 115 3.63 2.38 1.06
C VAL A 115 5.01 2.85 1.48
N PRO A 116 5.97 3.11 0.56
CA PRO A 116 7.19 3.82 0.91
C PRO A 116 6.88 5.15 1.58
N ASP A 117 7.59 5.43 2.66
CA ASP A 117 7.31 6.52 3.57
C ASP A 117 8.60 7.08 4.16
N GLN A 118 8.52 8.18 4.89
CA GLN A 118 9.64 8.76 5.60
C GLN A 118 9.21 9.21 6.99
N THR A 119 10.03 8.94 7.99
CA THR A 119 9.80 9.44 9.34
C THR A 119 10.07 10.95 9.40
N LYS A 120 9.64 11.61 10.48
CA LYS A 120 9.90 13.05 10.69
C LYS A 120 11.39 13.39 10.77
N ASP A 121 12.23 12.46 11.22
CA ASP A 121 13.69 12.60 11.29
C ASP A 121 14.40 12.18 9.98
N GLY A 122 13.64 11.93 8.90
CA GLY A 122 14.22 11.67 7.57
C GLY A 122 14.60 10.22 7.29
N PHE A 123 14.24 9.27 8.17
CA PHE A 123 14.50 7.85 7.92
C PHE A 123 13.49 7.30 6.90
N ASN A 124 14.00 6.83 5.77
CA ASN A 124 13.22 6.16 4.74
C ASN A 124 12.70 4.82 5.28
N THR A 125 11.39 4.63 5.22
CA THR A 125 10.69 3.49 5.82
C THR A 125 9.47 3.11 4.97
N VAL A 126 8.63 2.22 5.49
CA VAL A 126 7.39 1.78 4.86
C VAL A 126 6.26 1.88 5.89
N SER A 127 5.13 2.38 5.43
CA SER A 127 3.87 2.31 6.16
C SER A 127 3.08 1.08 5.75
N LEU A 128 2.53 0.39 6.75
CA LEU A 128 1.51 -0.64 6.62
C LEU A 128 0.14 -0.02 6.85
N GLU A 129 -0.71 -0.10 5.82
CA GLU A 129 -2.11 0.26 5.89
C GLU A 129 -2.97 -1.00 5.82
N ALA A 130 -4.03 -1.04 6.62
CA ALA A 130 -4.97 -2.14 6.63
C ALA A 130 -6.41 -1.61 6.61
N ALA A 131 -7.25 -2.12 5.71
CA ALA A 131 -8.65 -1.74 5.57
C ALA A 131 -9.58 -2.95 5.65
N ASP A 132 -10.74 -2.77 6.29
CA ASP A 132 -11.79 -3.79 6.31
C ASP A 132 -12.47 -3.91 4.94
N MET A 133 -12.93 -5.11 4.59
CA MET A 133 -13.78 -5.33 3.42
C MET A 133 -15.05 -4.47 3.54
N LEU A 134 -15.36 -3.72 2.49
CA LEU A 134 -16.59 -2.94 2.37
C LEU A 134 -17.68 -3.73 1.64
N ASN A 135 -17.35 -4.28 0.46
CA ASN A 135 -18.26 -5.05 -0.35
C ASN A 135 -17.55 -6.29 -0.92
N PRO A 136 -17.88 -7.51 -0.43
CA PRO A 136 -17.29 -8.75 -0.91
C PRO A 136 -17.51 -9.01 -2.41
N ALA A 137 -18.67 -8.66 -2.95
CA ALA A 137 -19.00 -8.89 -4.36
C ALA A 137 -18.18 -7.99 -5.30
N ALA A 138 -17.93 -6.75 -4.89
CA ALA A 138 -17.14 -5.78 -5.65
C ALA A 138 -15.65 -5.77 -5.28
N ARG A 139 -15.24 -6.56 -4.26
CA ARG A 139 -13.88 -6.56 -3.68
C ARG A 139 -13.37 -5.15 -3.36
N THR A 140 -14.22 -4.33 -2.75
CA THR A 140 -13.87 -2.97 -2.30
C THR A 140 -13.63 -2.91 -0.79
N TYR A 141 -12.82 -1.96 -0.35
CA TYR A 141 -12.33 -1.88 1.03
C TYR A 141 -12.47 -0.45 1.60
N LYS A 142 -12.64 -0.34 2.92
CA LYS A 142 -12.83 0.92 3.66
C LYS A 142 -11.52 1.67 3.86
N TRP A 143 -10.90 2.14 2.78
CA TRP A 143 -9.59 2.82 2.82
C TRP A 143 -9.63 4.18 3.54
N ASP A 144 -10.79 4.82 3.59
CA ASP A 144 -11.06 6.03 4.38
C ASP A 144 -10.99 5.79 5.89
N GLN A 145 -11.27 4.56 6.34
CA GLN A 145 -11.26 4.16 7.75
C GLN A 145 -10.08 3.23 8.12
N LYS A 146 -9.05 3.18 7.28
CA LYS A 146 -7.89 2.29 7.45
C LYS A 146 -7.17 2.48 8.80
N THR A 147 -6.51 1.42 9.22
CA THR A 147 -5.47 1.48 10.26
C THR A 147 -4.13 1.64 9.56
N ARG A 148 -3.40 2.73 9.86
CA ARG A 148 -2.05 2.97 9.33
C ARG A 148 -1.01 2.93 10.45
N LEU A 149 0.11 2.27 10.16
CA LEU A 149 1.27 2.09 11.03
C LEU A 149 2.51 2.37 10.19
N GLN A 150 3.43 3.20 10.68
CA GLN A 150 4.75 3.37 10.07
C GLN A 150 5.73 2.45 10.79
N PHE A 151 6.46 1.60 10.06
CA PHE A 151 7.50 0.76 10.68
C PHE A 151 8.61 1.65 11.23
N THR A 152 9.00 1.40 12.48
CA THR A 152 10.12 2.12 13.09
C THR A 152 11.45 1.51 12.64
N ARG A 153 12.54 2.26 12.82
CA ARG A 153 13.91 1.80 12.53
C ARG A 153 14.24 0.49 13.25
N ALA A 154 13.78 0.30 14.47
CA ALA A 154 14.05 -0.89 15.29
C ALA A 154 13.30 -2.14 14.81
N GLU A 155 12.12 -1.96 14.22
CA GLU A 155 11.25 -3.06 13.77
C GLU A 155 11.59 -3.50 12.33
N TYR A 156 12.08 -2.56 11.52
CA TYR A 156 12.14 -2.66 10.07
C TYR A 156 12.81 -3.94 9.56
N LEU A 157 14.01 -4.22 10.05
CA LEU A 157 14.81 -5.35 9.60
C LEU A 157 14.24 -6.70 10.06
N GLU A 158 13.54 -6.73 11.19
CA GLU A 158 12.84 -7.93 11.64
C GLU A 158 11.63 -8.23 10.75
N VAL A 159 10.88 -7.20 10.35
CA VAL A 159 9.79 -7.34 9.36
C VAL A 159 10.32 -7.90 8.04
N VAL A 160 11.45 -7.37 7.54
CA VAL A 160 12.10 -7.89 6.33
C VAL A 160 12.48 -9.36 6.48
N ALA A 161 13.06 -9.75 7.62
CA ALA A 161 13.42 -11.14 7.88
C ALA A 161 12.19 -12.07 7.86
N VAL A 162 11.06 -11.63 8.44
CA VAL A 162 9.81 -12.41 8.41
C VAL A 162 9.27 -12.54 6.99
N LEU A 163 9.22 -11.45 6.21
CA LEU A 163 8.72 -11.46 4.84
C LEU A 163 9.54 -12.37 3.90
N LEU A 164 10.87 -12.41 4.11
CA LEU A 164 11.80 -13.22 3.32
C LEU A 164 12.01 -14.64 3.89
N GLY A 165 11.31 -15.01 4.97
CA GLY A 165 11.44 -16.34 5.58
C GLY A 165 12.81 -16.63 6.20
N ILE A 166 13.53 -15.60 6.67
CA ILE A 166 14.87 -15.73 7.26
C ILE A 166 14.75 -16.11 8.75
N GLY A 167 15.30 -17.26 9.10
CA GLY A 167 15.27 -17.83 10.45
C GLY A 167 14.46 -19.13 10.52
N ALA A 168 14.56 -19.87 11.63
CA ALA A 168 13.89 -21.15 11.80
C ALA A 168 12.36 -21.02 12.00
N ASN A 169 11.92 -19.96 12.69
CA ASN A 169 10.51 -19.65 12.90
C ASN A 169 10.30 -18.12 12.76
N PRO A 170 10.33 -17.58 11.53
CA PRO A 170 10.28 -16.14 11.31
C PRO A 170 8.91 -15.58 11.72
N ALA A 171 8.89 -14.84 12.83
CA ALA A 171 7.72 -14.12 13.31
C ALA A 171 8.14 -12.85 14.04
N CYS A 172 7.26 -11.85 14.05
CA CYS A 172 7.44 -10.62 14.81
C CYS A 172 6.09 -10.09 15.31
N LYS A 173 6.11 -9.38 16.44
CA LYS A 173 4.92 -8.73 17.00
C LYS A 173 5.32 -7.41 17.63
N PHE A 174 4.68 -6.34 17.15
CA PHE A 174 4.93 -4.99 17.63
C PHE A 174 3.61 -4.30 17.95
N GLY A 175 3.64 -3.40 18.92
CA GLY A 175 2.46 -2.77 19.47
C GLY A 175 2.78 -1.40 20.04
N ASN A 176 1.78 -0.80 20.68
CA ASN A 176 1.90 0.54 21.29
C ASN A 176 2.25 1.66 20.31
N HIS A 177 2.06 1.46 19.00
CA HIS A 177 2.07 2.56 18.05
C HIS A 177 0.86 3.48 18.30
N GLY A 178 0.96 4.72 17.80
CA GLY A 178 -0.04 5.76 18.00
C GLY A 178 0.41 6.80 19.03
N VAL A 179 -0.24 7.96 19.01
CA VAL A 179 0.11 9.06 19.90
C VAL A 179 -0.10 8.68 21.37
N LYS A 180 0.65 9.30 22.27
CA LYS A 180 0.48 9.11 23.72
C LYS A 180 -0.97 9.48 24.10
N GLY A 181 -1.64 8.59 24.83
CA GLY A 181 -3.06 8.75 25.20
C GLY A 181 -4.08 8.47 24.08
N GLY A 182 -3.63 8.21 22.84
CA GLY A 182 -4.51 7.84 21.73
C GLY A 182 -4.72 6.34 21.58
N ALA A 183 -5.53 5.97 20.57
CA ALA A 183 -5.76 4.58 20.18
C ALA A 183 -4.43 3.88 19.91
N LYS A 184 -4.24 2.73 20.55
CA LYS A 184 -3.04 1.92 20.37
C LYS A 184 -3.19 1.07 19.14
N LYS A 185 -2.14 1.03 18.34
CA LYS A 185 -2.06 0.22 17.13
C LYS A 185 -0.92 -0.76 17.26
N GLY A 186 -1.01 -1.88 16.55
CA GLY A 186 0.00 -2.91 16.54
C GLY A 186 -0.18 -3.88 15.39
N PHE A 187 0.85 -4.66 15.11
CA PHE A 187 0.81 -5.68 14.09
C PHE A 187 1.59 -6.93 14.50
N GLU A 188 1.24 -8.05 13.91
CA GLU A 188 1.91 -9.33 14.05
C GLU A 188 2.11 -9.94 12.67
N MET A 189 3.28 -10.52 12.43
CA MET A 189 3.59 -11.23 11.19
C MET A 189 4.19 -12.59 11.52
N LYS A 190 3.79 -13.62 10.79
CA LYS A 190 4.36 -14.97 10.92
C LYS A 190 4.48 -15.62 9.55
N HIS A 191 5.69 -16.05 9.21
CA HIS A 191 5.94 -16.83 8.01
C HIS A 191 5.40 -18.26 8.20
N GLN A 192 4.61 -18.74 7.25
CA GLN A 192 3.91 -20.04 7.27
C GLN A 192 4.36 -20.98 6.14
N GLY A 193 5.46 -20.66 5.47
CA GLY A 193 5.99 -21.42 4.34
C GLY A 193 5.43 -20.89 3.02
N ASN A 194 4.13 -21.10 2.78
CA ASN A 194 3.47 -20.70 1.52
C ASN A 194 2.86 -19.29 1.57
N SER A 195 2.88 -18.66 2.74
CA SER A 195 2.35 -17.33 2.98
C SER A 195 3.01 -16.70 4.21
N VAL A 196 2.84 -15.39 4.36
CA VAL A 196 3.08 -14.66 5.60
C VAL A 196 1.74 -14.20 6.13
N PHE A 197 1.32 -14.73 7.28
CA PHE A 197 0.13 -14.25 7.95
C PHE A 197 0.42 -12.91 8.62
N VAL A 198 -0.40 -11.91 8.33
CA VAL A 198 -0.28 -10.57 8.92
C VAL A 198 -1.58 -10.20 9.61
N SER A 199 -1.47 -9.69 10.83
CA SER A 199 -2.59 -9.20 11.63
C SER A 199 -2.32 -7.77 12.06
N VAL A 200 -3.27 -6.87 11.83
CA VAL A 200 -3.19 -5.45 12.22
C VAL A 200 -4.31 -5.13 13.19
N SER A 201 -3.96 -4.46 14.27
CA SER A 201 -4.86 -4.09 15.37
C SER A 201 -4.85 -2.59 15.64
N GLU A 202 -6.00 -2.07 16.06
CA GLU A 202 -6.19 -0.69 16.51
C GLU A 202 -7.30 -0.68 17.58
N THR A 203 -7.08 -0.01 18.71
CA THR A 203 -8.08 0.13 19.78
C THR A 203 -9.41 0.63 19.21
N GLY A 204 -10.49 -0.11 19.45
CA GLY A 204 -11.84 0.25 18.99
C GLY A 204 -12.15 -0.14 17.53
N LYS A 205 -11.25 -0.83 16.83
CA LYS A 205 -11.51 -1.37 15.48
C LYS A 205 -11.35 -2.90 15.45
N ASN A 206 -11.96 -3.51 14.44
CA ASN A 206 -11.74 -4.93 14.16
C ASN A 206 -10.29 -5.20 13.74
N ILE A 207 -9.77 -6.34 14.20
CA ILE A 207 -8.48 -6.86 13.75
C ILE A 207 -8.57 -7.24 12.27
N LYS A 208 -7.57 -6.81 11.50
CA LYS A 208 -7.46 -7.06 10.06
C LYS A 208 -6.39 -8.11 9.82
N ALA A 209 -6.83 -9.32 9.53
CA ALA A 209 -5.96 -10.46 9.28
C ALA A 209 -5.94 -10.82 7.79
N VAL A 210 -4.75 -10.88 7.20
CA VAL A 210 -4.56 -11.17 5.77
C VAL A 210 -3.36 -12.10 5.60
N PRO A 211 -3.53 -13.29 4.97
CA PRO A 211 -2.41 -14.08 4.50
C PRO A 211 -1.85 -13.45 3.22
N ILE A 212 -0.59 -13.05 3.23
CA ILE A 212 0.14 -12.60 2.05
C ILE A 212 0.74 -13.85 1.38
N PRO A 213 0.42 -14.16 0.12
CA PRO A 213 1.04 -15.30 -0.54
C PRO A 213 2.55 -15.09 -0.71
N LEU A 214 3.31 -16.19 -0.79
CA LEU A 214 4.77 -16.15 -0.67
C LEU A 214 5.45 -15.22 -1.68
N MET A 215 5.02 -15.22 -2.94
CA MET A 215 5.66 -14.41 -3.98
C MET A 215 5.47 -12.92 -3.74
N GLU A 216 4.28 -12.51 -3.30
CA GLU A 216 3.95 -11.14 -2.91
C GLU A 216 4.72 -10.73 -1.65
N ALA A 217 4.87 -11.63 -0.68
CA ALA A 217 5.66 -11.37 0.52
C ALA A 217 7.13 -11.10 0.17
N ILE A 218 7.71 -11.86 -0.76
CA ILE A 218 9.08 -11.64 -1.26
C ILE A 218 9.18 -10.28 -1.96
N GLN A 219 8.23 -9.92 -2.83
CA GLN A 219 8.23 -8.62 -3.50
C GLN A 219 8.15 -7.45 -2.52
N ILE A 220 7.32 -7.57 -1.48
CA ILE A 220 7.24 -6.57 -0.40
C ILE A 220 8.57 -6.51 0.36
N GLY A 221 9.18 -7.66 0.68
CA GLY A 221 10.49 -7.73 1.31
C GLY A 221 11.59 -7.06 0.49
N HIS A 222 11.60 -7.25 -0.84
CA HIS A 222 12.54 -6.58 -1.75
C HIS A 222 12.33 -5.07 -1.79
N MET A 223 11.08 -4.62 -1.87
CA MET A 223 10.75 -3.19 -1.81
C MET A 223 11.23 -2.58 -0.49
N MET A 224 10.96 -3.24 0.64
CA MET A 224 11.42 -2.80 1.95
C MET A 224 12.95 -2.77 2.05
N MET A 225 13.64 -3.79 1.56
CA MET A 225 15.10 -3.81 1.52
C MET A 225 15.66 -2.64 0.70
N SER A 226 15.08 -2.38 -0.48
CA SER A 226 15.45 -1.27 -1.34
C SER A 226 15.29 0.09 -0.65
N VAL A 227 14.18 0.30 0.08
CA VAL A 227 13.95 1.52 0.88
C VAL A 227 14.95 1.63 2.04
N TYR A 228 15.26 0.52 2.71
CA TYR A 228 16.20 0.50 3.83
C TYR A 228 17.59 0.96 3.41
N LEU A 229 18.09 0.47 2.26
CA LEU A 229 19.42 0.81 1.74
C LEU A 229 19.58 2.29 1.42
N ASP A 230 18.50 3.00 1.05
CA ASP A 230 18.53 4.44 0.80
C ASP A 230 18.91 5.25 2.07
N ASN A 231 18.85 4.64 3.27
CA ASN A 231 19.33 5.27 4.52
C ASN A 231 20.83 5.13 4.74
N TYR A 232 21.52 4.22 4.04
CA TYR A 232 22.91 3.84 4.31
C TYR A 232 23.72 3.75 3.01
N PRO A 233 24.21 4.89 2.48
CA PRO A 233 25.02 4.90 1.27
C PRO A 233 26.22 3.94 1.38
N GLY A 234 26.40 3.08 0.38
CA GLY A 234 27.46 2.08 0.34
C GLY A 234 27.14 0.75 1.01
N LEU A 235 26.01 0.63 1.72
CA LEU A 235 25.52 -0.66 2.20
C LEU A 235 24.91 -1.45 1.04
N THR A 236 25.28 -2.73 0.93
CA THR A 236 24.75 -3.62 -0.11
C THR A 236 23.68 -4.55 0.44
N THR A 237 22.77 -5.00 -0.43
CA THR A 237 21.75 -6.01 -0.10
C THR A 237 22.37 -7.26 0.52
N ASP A 238 23.46 -7.77 -0.06
CA ASP A 238 24.15 -8.98 0.41
C ASP A 238 24.69 -8.81 1.84
N SER A 239 25.21 -7.62 2.17
CA SER A 239 25.69 -7.31 3.52
C SER A 239 24.55 -7.33 4.54
N VAL A 240 23.38 -6.81 4.17
CA VAL A 240 22.18 -6.83 5.02
C VAL A 240 21.68 -8.26 5.20
N ILE A 241 21.52 -9.02 4.11
CA ILE A 241 21.05 -10.41 4.16
C ILE A 241 22.01 -11.30 4.97
N THR A 242 23.32 -11.12 4.81
CA THR A 242 24.34 -11.83 5.60
C THR A 242 24.20 -11.51 7.09
N SER A 243 24.07 -10.23 7.43
CA SER A 243 23.91 -9.78 8.81
C SER A 243 22.61 -10.28 9.44
N LEU A 244 21.50 -10.24 8.71
CA LEU A 244 20.21 -10.78 9.13
C LEU A 244 20.29 -12.29 9.39
N ASN A 245 20.85 -13.05 8.45
CA ASN A 245 21.02 -14.49 8.64
C ASN A 245 21.82 -14.82 9.90
N LEU A 246 22.93 -14.11 10.14
CA LEU A 246 23.75 -14.31 11.33
C LEU A 246 22.98 -13.94 12.61
N ALA A 247 22.28 -12.81 12.61
CA ALA A 247 21.50 -12.35 13.76
C ALA A 247 20.34 -13.33 14.08
N MET A 248 19.59 -13.75 13.07
CA MET A 248 18.46 -14.68 13.25
C MET A 248 18.92 -16.05 13.73
N ARG A 249 20.01 -16.60 13.16
CA ARG A 249 20.58 -17.88 13.64
C ARG A 249 21.01 -17.83 15.11
N ARG A 250 21.62 -16.72 15.54
CA ARG A 250 21.99 -16.51 16.95
C ARG A 250 20.77 -16.46 17.86
N ARG A 251 19.72 -15.73 17.44
CA ARG A 251 18.45 -15.65 18.17
C ARG A 251 17.80 -17.03 18.31
N ASP A 252 17.72 -17.77 17.21
CA ASP A 252 17.12 -19.10 17.17
C ASP A 252 17.86 -20.06 18.10
N SER A 253 19.20 -20.07 18.04
CA SER A 253 20.04 -20.90 18.92
C SER A 253 19.84 -20.56 20.41
N SER A 254 19.70 -19.28 20.73
CA SER A 254 19.46 -18.81 22.11
C SER A 254 18.10 -19.25 22.63
N SER A 255 17.06 -19.23 21.77
CA SER A 255 15.72 -19.68 22.13
C SER A 255 15.67 -21.18 22.43
N THR A 256 16.40 -22.00 21.66
CA THR A 256 16.49 -23.45 21.91
C THR A 256 17.12 -23.75 23.26
N LEU A 257 18.18 -23.03 23.65
CA LEU A 257 18.86 -23.24 24.94
C LEU A 257 17.98 -22.86 26.14
N GLN A 258 17.12 -21.85 26.01
CA GLN A 258 16.19 -21.48 27.08
C GLN A 258 15.11 -22.54 27.30
N ASN A 259 14.56 -23.10 26.21
CA ASN A 259 13.54 -24.14 26.28
C ASN A 259 14.06 -25.48 26.84
N GLN A 260 15.36 -25.76 26.77
CA GLN A 260 15.96 -26.96 27.36
C GLN A 260 16.24 -26.84 28.87
N LYS A 261 16.17 -25.62 29.43
CA LYS A 261 16.41 -25.36 30.86
C LYS A 261 15.12 -25.24 31.69
N SER A 262 13.96 -25.34 31.05
CA SER A 262 12.63 -25.31 31.68
C SER A 262 12.03 -26.71 31.68
#